data_AF-A0AAI8MCD1-F1
#
_entry.id   AF-A0AAI8MCD1-F1
#
_cell.length_a   1.000
_cell.length_b   1.000
_cell.length_c   1.000
_cell.angle_alpha   90.00
_cell.angle_beta   90.00
_cell.angle_gamma   90.00
#
_symmetry.space_group_name_H-M   'P 1'
#
loop_
_entity.id
_entity.type
_entity.pdbx_description
1 polymer ?
#
loop_
_entity_poly.entity_id
_entity_poly.type
_entity_poly.pdbx_seq_one_letter_code
_entity_poly.pdbx_strand_id
1 'polypeptide(L)'
;MFSDALGFDVATARYLLKQGEEGEGVAYLQEFIAKGSVMAMIDMAEHLDDKGDQSASLTLMGRAEASVTDDDFESRLYLAGALRRGLGAGTARERYFRSFRLKERVAEAGHLATIREMIVNYSHGLNGAPKDSERAIYWLRKAAALGDEKAKQILREEGLS
;
A
#
# COMPACT_ATOMS: atom_id res chain seq x y z
N MET A 1 -2.29 12.13 8.13
CA MET A 1 -3.66 12.33 7.62
C MET A 1 -3.91 13.83 7.47
N PHE A 2 -3.73 14.39 6.27
CA PHE A 2 -4.07 15.80 5.99
C PHE A 2 -5.58 15.89 5.76
N SER A 3 -6.33 15.97 6.85
CA SER A 3 -7.76 16.31 6.83
C SER A 3 -7.86 17.76 7.29
N ASP A 4 -8.06 18.68 6.35
CA ASP A 4 -8.52 20.02 6.70
C ASP A 4 -10.03 19.96 6.92
N ALA A 5 -10.53 20.85 7.79
CA ALA A 5 -11.80 20.84 8.53
C ALA A 5 -13.12 20.83 7.70
N LEU A 6 -13.08 20.41 6.43
CA LEU A 6 -14.20 20.36 5.49
C LEU A 6 -14.45 18.94 4.90
N GLY A 7 -13.75 17.89 5.34
CA GLY A 7 -14.06 16.51 4.92
C GLY A 7 -13.63 16.15 3.49
N PHE A 8 -12.59 16.81 3.00
CA PHE A 8 -12.03 16.63 1.67
C PHE A 8 -11.07 15.42 1.61
N ASP A 9 -11.56 14.26 1.20
CA ASP A 9 -10.77 13.05 0.92
C ASP A 9 -10.49 12.94 -0.59
N VAL A 10 -9.37 12.31 -0.97
CA VAL A 10 -9.06 11.90 -2.34
C VAL A 10 -10.19 11.03 -2.94
N ALA A 11 -11.01 10.41 -2.10
CA ALA A 11 -12.27 9.78 -2.49
C ALA A 11 -13.23 10.70 -3.28
N THR A 12 -13.26 12.01 -2.99
CA THR A 12 -14.09 12.98 -3.74
C THR A 12 -13.64 13.10 -5.19
N ALA A 13 -12.33 13.19 -5.44
CA ALA A 13 -11.81 13.18 -6.81
C ALA A 13 -12.20 11.90 -7.55
N ARG A 14 -12.04 10.73 -6.91
CA ARG A 14 -12.46 9.45 -7.51
C ARG A 14 -13.95 9.41 -7.82
N TYR A 15 -14.77 10.03 -6.98
CA TYR A 15 -16.20 10.16 -7.25
C TYR A 15 -16.47 11.04 -8.48
N LEU A 16 -15.89 12.23 -8.55
CA LEU A 16 -16.05 13.16 -9.69
C LEU A 16 -15.61 12.53 -11.01
N LEU A 17 -14.44 11.88 -11.02
CA LEU A 17 -13.94 11.15 -12.19
C LEU A 17 -14.91 10.06 -12.66
N LYS A 18 -15.58 9.35 -11.74
CA LYS A 18 -16.58 8.32 -12.07
C LYS A 18 -17.89 8.89 -12.60
N GLN A 19 -18.26 10.11 -12.20
CA GLN A 19 -19.46 10.79 -12.70
C GLN A 19 -19.25 11.44 -14.07
N GLY A 20 -18.04 11.38 -14.63
CA GLY A 20 -17.70 12.04 -15.90
C GLY A 20 -17.36 13.52 -15.73
N GLU A 21 -17.26 14.02 -14.50
CA GLU A 21 -16.81 15.38 -14.17
C GLU A 21 -15.27 15.41 -14.15
N GLU A 22 -14.68 15.02 -15.29
CA GLU A 22 -13.24 14.77 -15.42
C GLU A 22 -12.40 16.01 -15.15
N GLY A 23 -12.83 17.18 -15.64
CA GLY A 23 -12.12 18.45 -15.42
C GLY A 23 -12.01 18.83 -13.94
N GLU A 24 -13.09 18.68 -13.17
CA GLU A 24 -13.10 18.99 -11.74
C GLU A 24 -12.30 17.97 -10.95
N GLY A 25 -12.46 16.68 -11.26
CA GLY A 25 -11.69 15.61 -10.62
C GLY A 25 -10.17 15.77 -10.82
N VAL A 26 -9.74 16.09 -12.05
CA VAL A 26 -8.32 16.34 -12.37
C VAL A 26 -7.80 17.59 -11.68
N ALA A 27 -8.53 18.71 -11.72
CA ALA A 27 -8.13 19.95 -11.06
C ALA A 27 -7.95 19.75 -9.54
N TYR A 28 -8.86 19.01 -8.93
CA TYR A 28 -8.80 18.65 -7.53
C TYR A 28 -7.55 17.82 -7.22
N LEU A 29 -7.28 16.75 -7.99
CA LEU A 29 -6.06 15.94 -7.81
C LEU A 29 -4.79 16.77 -7.96
N GLN A 30 -4.74 17.72 -8.90
CA GLN A 30 -3.59 18.61 -9.09
C GLN A 30 -3.29 19.45 -7.85
N GLU A 31 -4.31 19.95 -7.15
CA GLU A 31 -4.13 20.71 -5.91
C GLU A 31 -3.48 19.85 -4.82
N PHE A 32 -3.96 18.62 -4.62
CA PHE A 32 -3.40 17.70 -3.63
C PHE A 32 -2.00 17.22 -4.01
N ILE A 33 -1.72 17.03 -5.30
CA ILE A 33 -0.38 16.71 -5.81
C ILE A 33 0.59 17.87 -5.54
N ALA A 34 0.15 19.13 -5.65
CA ALA A 34 0.96 20.29 -5.30
C ALA A 34 1.29 20.34 -3.80
N LYS A 35 0.38 19.84 -2.95
CA LYS A 35 0.58 19.66 -1.50
C LYS A 35 1.39 18.41 -1.13
N GLY A 36 1.82 17.60 -2.10
CA GLY A 36 2.63 16.41 -1.87
C GLY A 36 1.85 15.13 -1.54
N SER A 37 0.54 15.09 -1.77
CA SER A 37 -0.28 13.90 -1.50
C SER A 37 0.11 12.72 -2.41
N VAL A 38 0.67 11.67 -1.80
CA VAL A 38 1.02 10.40 -2.47
C VAL A 38 -0.23 9.75 -3.06
N MET A 39 -1.35 9.75 -2.33
CA MET A 39 -2.60 9.17 -2.81
C MET A 39 -3.15 9.90 -4.04
N ALA A 40 -3.08 11.24 -4.07
CA ALA A 40 -3.53 11.99 -5.24
C ALA A 40 -2.63 11.76 -6.46
N MET A 41 -1.31 11.57 -6.26
CA MET A 41 -0.41 11.18 -7.35
C MET A 41 -0.80 9.82 -7.94
N ILE A 42 -1.14 8.84 -7.08
CA ILE A 42 -1.55 7.50 -7.49
C ILE A 42 -2.89 7.54 -8.25
N ASP A 43 -3.88 8.29 -7.76
CA ASP A 43 -5.19 8.38 -8.40
C ASP A 43 -5.12 9.10 -9.75
N MET A 44 -4.30 10.15 -9.85
CA MET A 44 -4.02 10.78 -11.13
C MET A 44 -3.27 9.84 -12.07
N ALA A 45 -2.32 9.05 -11.56
CA ALA A 45 -1.61 8.06 -12.36
C ALA A 45 -2.54 6.98 -12.91
N GLU A 46 -3.50 6.50 -12.11
CA GLU A 46 -4.51 5.52 -12.53
C GLU A 46 -5.41 6.12 -13.62
N HIS A 47 -5.88 7.34 -13.42
CA HIS A 47 -6.67 8.06 -14.41
C HIS A 47 -5.92 8.25 -15.75
N LEU A 48 -4.64 8.62 -15.70
CA LEU A 48 -3.82 8.80 -16.91
C LEU A 48 -3.54 7.47 -17.63
N ASP A 49 -3.32 6.37 -16.89
CA ASP A 49 -3.14 5.04 -17.46
C ASP A 49 -4.40 4.56 -18.17
N ASP A 50 -5.58 4.78 -17.57
CA ASP A 50 -6.89 4.48 -18.17
C ASP A 50 -7.13 5.25 -19.49
N LYS A 51 -6.54 6.44 -19.62
CA LYS A 51 -6.56 7.26 -20.84
C LYS A 51 -5.46 6.92 -21.85
N GLY A 52 -4.56 5.99 -21.50
CA GLY A 52 -3.46 5.55 -22.33
C GLY A 52 -2.19 6.40 -22.22
N ASP A 53 -2.14 7.40 -21.34
CA ASP A 53 -0.94 8.18 -21.06
C ASP A 53 -0.05 7.49 -20.01
N GLN A 54 0.54 6.37 -20.44
CA GLN A 54 1.42 5.56 -19.62
C GLN A 54 2.66 6.32 -19.16
N SER A 55 3.16 7.25 -19.97
CA SER A 55 4.37 8.03 -19.65
C SER A 55 4.14 8.96 -18.45
N ALA A 56 3.03 9.71 -18.46
CA ALA A 56 2.67 10.59 -17.35
C ALA A 56 2.29 9.78 -16.10
N SER A 57 1.57 8.66 -16.28
CA SER A 57 1.25 7.74 -15.19
C SER A 57 2.52 7.20 -14.49
N LEU A 58 3.50 6.71 -15.26
CA LEU A 58 4.77 6.21 -14.73
C LEU A 58 5.55 7.30 -13.99
N THR A 59 5.54 8.53 -14.51
CA THR A 59 6.20 9.68 -13.87
C THR A 59 5.59 9.97 -12.50
N LEU A 60 4.26 9.99 -12.40
CA LEU A 60 3.57 10.22 -11.14
C LEU A 60 3.76 9.07 -10.15
N MET A 61 3.75 7.81 -10.61
CA MET A 61 4.05 6.66 -9.77
C MET A 61 5.47 6.72 -9.21
N GLY A 62 6.46 7.10 -10.02
CA GLY A 62 7.83 7.31 -9.54
C GLY A 62 7.91 8.39 -8.47
N ARG A 63 7.18 9.50 -8.65
CA ARG A 63 7.08 10.57 -7.64
C ARG A 63 6.38 10.10 -6.37
N ALA A 64 5.31 9.32 -6.48
CA ALA A 64 4.59 8.74 -5.34
C ALA A 64 5.49 7.80 -4.52
N GLU A 65 6.26 6.92 -5.18
CA GLU A 65 7.24 6.05 -4.54
C GLU A 65 8.36 6.83 -3.84
N ALA A 66 8.79 7.97 -4.39
CA ALA A 66 9.81 8.81 -3.78
C ALA A 66 9.29 9.68 -2.61
N SER A 67 7.98 9.95 -2.57
CA SER A 67 7.38 10.88 -1.61
C SER A 67 6.79 10.19 -0.37
N VAL A 68 6.65 8.86 -0.38
CA VAL A 68 6.08 8.12 0.75
C VAL A 68 7.04 8.09 1.95
N THR A 69 6.57 8.53 3.11
CA THR A 69 7.35 8.60 4.36
C THR A 69 7.12 7.37 5.24
N ASP A 70 8.07 7.00 6.11
CA ASP A 70 7.99 5.76 6.92
C ASP A 70 6.84 5.73 7.95
N ASP A 71 6.37 6.89 8.36
CA ASP A 71 5.24 7.08 9.27
C ASP A 71 3.86 7.10 8.58
N ASP A 72 3.80 7.28 7.26
CA ASP A 72 2.55 7.26 6.50
C ASP A 72 2.20 5.83 6.04
N PHE A 73 1.56 5.07 6.92
CA PHE A 73 1.11 3.71 6.61
C PHE A 73 -0.01 3.68 5.57
N GLU A 74 -0.91 4.66 5.59
CA GLU A 74 -2.06 4.71 4.67
C GLU A 74 -1.58 4.86 3.22
N SER A 75 -0.76 5.89 2.95
CA SER A 75 -0.19 6.11 1.62
C SER A 75 0.70 4.94 1.19
N ARG A 76 1.46 4.34 2.11
CA ARG A 76 2.31 3.18 1.80
C ARG A 76 1.50 1.95 1.41
N LEU A 77 0.41 1.66 2.11
CA LEU A 77 -0.50 0.57 1.78
C LEU A 77 -1.26 0.87 0.48
N TYR A 78 -1.61 2.13 0.23
CA TYR A 78 -2.26 2.56 -1.00
C TYR A 78 -1.36 2.35 -2.22
N LEU A 79 -0.10 2.79 -2.12
CA LEU A 79 0.94 2.57 -3.13
C LEU A 79 1.21 1.08 -3.38
N ALA A 80 1.31 0.28 -2.31
CA ALA A 80 1.43 -1.17 -2.44
C ALA A 80 0.25 -1.77 -3.22
N GLY A 81 -0.97 -1.27 -2.98
CA GLY A 81 -2.16 -1.65 -3.72
C GLY A 81 -2.08 -1.30 -5.21
N ALA A 82 -1.63 -0.09 -5.54
CA ALA A 82 -1.48 0.39 -6.91
C ALA A 82 -0.45 -0.44 -7.70
N LEU A 83 0.71 -0.73 -7.11
CA LEU A 83 1.72 -1.61 -7.70
C LEU A 83 1.16 -3.00 -8.00
N ARG A 84 0.33 -3.54 -7.11
CA ARG A 84 -0.31 -4.86 -7.29
C ARG A 84 -1.36 -4.85 -8.42
N ARG A 85 -2.02 -3.71 -8.67
CA ARG A 85 -2.93 -3.51 -9.80
C ARG A 85 -2.20 -3.38 -11.13
N GLY A 86 -0.91 -3.05 -11.13
CA GLY A 86 -0.10 -2.98 -12.33
C GLY A 86 0.50 -1.61 -12.61
N LEU A 87 0.16 -0.59 -11.81
CA LEU A 87 0.72 0.75 -11.96
C LEU A 87 2.20 0.80 -11.58
N GLY A 88 2.95 1.69 -12.23
CA GLY A 88 4.36 1.92 -11.95
C GLY A 88 5.31 1.06 -12.79
N ALA A 89 6.59 1.42 -12.75
CA ALA A 89 7.58 0.91 -13.70
C ALA A 89 7.89 -0.60 -13.56
N GLY A 90 8.58 -1.15 -14.56
CA GLY A 90 9.10 -2.52 -14.53
C GLY A 90 8.08 -3.61 -14.87
N THR A 91 8.48 -4.84 -14.64
CA THR A 91 7.68 -6.05 -14.85
C THR A 91 6.64 -6.24 -13.74
N ALA A 92 5.63 -7.06 -13.99
CA ALA A 92 4.66 -7.46 -12.97
C ALA A 92 5.34 -8.05 -11.72
N ARG A 93 6.39 -8.86 -11.91
CA ARG A 93 7.15 -9.47 -10.82
C ARG A 93 7.85 -8.41 -9.95
N GLU A 94 8.50 -7.42 -10.57
CA GLU A 94 9.18 -6.33 -9.85
C GLU A 94 8.19 -5.45 -9.07
N ARG A 95 7.02 -5.14 -9.66
CA ARG A 95 5.95 -4.44 -8.94
C ARG A 95 5.42 -5.22 -7.75
N TYR A 96 5.23 -6.53 -7.89
CA TYR A 96 4.79 -7.39 -6.79
C TYR A 96 5.82 -7.41 -5.65
N PHE A 97 7.11 -7.54 -5.97
CA PHE A 97 8.16 -7.47 -4.95
C PHE A 97 8.21 -6.11 -4.24
N ARG A 98 8.06 -5.00 -4.97
CA ARG A 98 7.99 -3.67 -4.35
C ARG A 98 6.75 -3.50 -3.47
N SER A 99 5.58 -3.94 -3.95
CA SER A 99 4.34 -3.98 -3.17
C SER A 99 4.53 -4.74 -1.85
N PHE A 100 5.16 -5.92 -1.92
CA PHE A 100 5.48 -6.72 -0.75
C PHE A 100 6.41 -5.98 0.23
N ARG A 101 7.51 -5.38 -0.27
CA ARG A 101 8.48 -4.64 0.56
C ARG A 101 7.85 -3.45 1.27
N LEU A 102 6.92 -2.73 0.63
CA LEU A 102 6.17 -1.66 1.27
C LEU A 102 5.32 -2.21 2.43
N LYS A 103 4.58 -3.29 2.20
CA LYS A 103 3.79 -3.94 3.28
C LYS A 103 4.67 -4.48 4.40
N GLU A 104 5.81 -5.09 4.08
CA GLU A 104 6.77 -5.60 5.06
C GLU A 104 7.25 -4.48 6.00
N ARG A 105 7.54 -3.28 5.47
CA ARG A 105 7.88 -2.11 6.31
C ARG A 105 6.74 -1.67 7.24
N VAL A 106 5.49 -1.69 6.76
CA VAL A 106 4.32 -1.37 7.60
C VAL A 106 4.14 -2.41 8.71
N ALA A 107 4.34 -3.70 8.40
CA ALA A 107 4.36 -4.76 9.40
C ALA A 107 5.50 -4.58 10.40
N GLU A 108 6.69 -4.18 9.94
CA GLU A 108 7.82 -3.92 10.83
C GLU A 108 7.53 -2.80 11.83
N ALA A 109 6.74 -1.81 11.43
CA ALA A 109 6.32 -0.71 12.30
C ALA A 109 5.21 -1.10 13.29
N GLY A 110 4.78 -2.37 13.34
CA GLY A 110 3.84 -2.87 14.34
C GLY A 110 2.38 -2.89 13.89
N HIS A 111 2.09 -2.63 12.61
CA HIS A 111 0.71 -2.66 12.11
C HIS A 111 0.18 -4.11 12.08
N LEU A 112 -0.67 -4.46 13.05
CA LEU A 112 -1.06 -5.85 13.31
C LEU A 112 -1.71 -6.55 12.11
N ALA A 113 -2.56 -5.86 11.35
CA ALA A 113 -3.19 -6.45 10.16
C ALA A 113 -2.14 -6.85 9.12
N THR A 114 -1.11 -6.02 8.91
CA THR A 114 -0.04 -6.33 7.94
C THR A 114 0.91 -7.39 8.47
N ILE A 115 1.15 -7.45 9.78
CA ILE A 115 1.88 -8.58 10.40
C ILE A 115 1.16 -9.89 10.14
N ARG A 116 -0.17 -9.95 10.31
CA ARG A 116 -0.97 -11.14 9.99
C ARG A 116 -0.84 -11.53 8.51
N GLU A 117 -0.82 -10.56 7.61
CA GLU A 117 -0.51 -10.82 6.19
C GLU A 117 0.89 -11.41 6.01
N MET A 118 1.91 -10.91 6.71
CA MET A 118 3.27 -11.45 6.61
C MET A 118 3.35 -12.90 7.07
N ILE A 119 2.65 -13.26 8.15
CA ILE A 119 2.56 -14.66 8.62
C ILE A 119 2.05 -15.55 7.49
N VAL A 120 0.89 -15.21 6.90
CA VAL A 120 0.29 -16.01 5.81
C VAL A 120 1.19 -16.04 4.58
N ASN A 121 1.74 -14.89 4.17
CA ASN A 121 2.56 -14.78 2.98
C ASN A 121 3.83 -15.64 3.09
N TYR A 122 4.52 -15.61 4.23
CA TYR A 122 5.72 -16.43 4.44
C TYR A 122 5.39 -17.91 4.66
N SER A 123 4.29 -18.26 5.33
CA SER A 123 3.89 -19.67 5.50
C SER A 123 3.60 -20.37 4.17
N HIS A 124 3.09 -19.63 3.17
CA HIS A 124 2.61 -20.20 1.91
C HIS A 124 3.41 -19.77 0.67
N GLY A 125 4.32 -18.81 0.78
CA GLY A 125 5.05 -18.24 -0.36
C GLY A 125 4.15 -17.43 -1.30
N LEU A 126 3.34 -16.52 -0.73
CA LEU A 126 2.35 -15.74 -1.47
C LEU A 126 2.76 -14.27 -1.62
N ASN A 127 2.15 -13.59 -2.59
CA ASN A 127 2.20 -12.12 -2.73
C ASN A 127 3.64 -11.55 -2.81
N GLY A 128 4.57 -12.31 -3.39
CA GLY A 128 5.98 -11.90 -3.52
C GLY A 128 6.89 -12.36 -2.37
N ALA A 129 6.35 -12.98 -1.31
CA ALA A 129 7.15 -13.64 -0.29
C ALA A 129 7.61 -15.02 -0.76
N PRO A 130 8.87 -15.43 -0.48
CA PRO A 130 9.23 -16.84 -0.53
C PRO A 130 8.51 -17.61 0.58
N LYS A 131 8.29 -18.92 0.38
CA LYS A 131 7.84 -19.79 1.45
C LYS A 131 8.97 -19.97 2.45
N ASP A 132 8.77 -19.50 3.67
CA ASP A 132 9.78 -19.45 4.73
C ASP A 132 9.09 -19.54 6.10
N SER A 133 9.16 -20.73 6.70
CA SER A 133 8.54 -20.99 8.00
C SER A 133 9.21 -20.22 9.14
N GLU A 134 10.51 -19.95 9.06
CA GLU A 134 11.23 -19.22 10.11
C GLU A 134 10.80 -17.76 10.14
N ARG A 135 10.67 -17.14 8.97
CA ARG A 135 10.10 -15.79 8.88
C ARG A 135 8.64 -15.75 9.33
N ALA A 136 7.83 -16.74 9.00
CA ALA A 136 6.46 -16.81 9.50
C ALA A 136 6.41 -16.85 11.04
N ILE A 137 7.30 -17.63 11.68
CA ILE A 137 7.43 -17.68 13.14
C ILE A 137 7.91 -16.34 13.72
N TYR A 138 8.84 -15.65 13.06
CA TYR A 138 9.26 -14.30 13.45
C TYR A 138 8.06 -13.34 13.53
N TRP A 139 7.22 -13.32 12.49
CA TRP A 139 6.02 -12.48 12.46
C TRP A 139 4.96 -12.92 13.48
N LEU A 140 4.80 -14.23 13.71
CA LEU A 140 3.93 -14.77 14.77
C LEU A 140 4.35 -14.26 16.16
N ARG A 141 5.64 -14.31 16.48
CA ARG A 141 6.18 -13.77 17.74
C ARG A 141 5.91 -12.28 17.87
N LYS A 142 6.09 -11.51 16.80
CA LYS A 142 5.81 -10.07 16.78
C LYS A 142 4.32 -9.77 17.00
N ALA A 143 3.42 -10.51 16.35
CA ALA A 143 1.97 -10.40 16.58
C ALA A 143 1.60 -10.74 18.04
N ALA A 144 2.13 -11.84 18.57
CA ALA A 144 1.87 -12.27 19.95
C ALA A 144 2.34 -11.23 20.98
N ALA A 145 3.50 -10.61 20.75
CA ALA A 145 4.03 -9.51 21.58
C ALA A 145 3.14 -8.26 21.55
N LEU A 146 2.43 -8.02 20.45
CA LEU A 146 1.43 -6.95 20.31
C LEU A 146 0.04 -7.34 20.84
N GLY A 147 -0.10 -8.50 21.49
CA GLY A 147 -1.35 -8.95 22.09
C GLY A 147 -2.27 -9.76 21.17
N ASP A 148 -1.78 -10.23 20.01
CA ASP A 148 -2.57 -11.08 19.14
C ASP A 148 -2.79 -12.47 19.75
N GLU A 149 -4.02 -12.72 20.23
CA GLU A 149 -4.37 -13.97 20.90
C GLU A 149 -4.28 -15.20 19.98
N LYS A 150 -4.56 -15.04 18.68
CA LYS A 150 -4.43 -16.13 17.72
C LYS A 150 -2.95 -16.50 17.53
N ALA A 151 -2.07 -15.52 17.43
CA ALA A 151 -0.64 -15.76 17.34
C ALA A 151 -0.08 -16.40 18.62
N LYS A 152 -0.51 -15.95 19.81
CA LYS A 152 -0.15 -16.58 21.09
C LYS A 152 -0.61 -18.03 21.16
N GLN A 153 -1.84 -18.31 20.71
CA GLN A 153 -2.37 -19.67 20.67
C GLN A 153 -1.53 -20.57 19.74
N ILE A 154 -1.26 -20.12 18.52
CA ILE A 154 -0.43 -20.86 17.55
C ILE A 154 0.96 -21.15 18.13
N LEU A 155 1.60 -20.17 18.77
CA LEU A 155 2.91 -20.38 19.39
C LEU A 155 2.86 -21.41 20.53
N ARG A 156 1.79 -21.45 21.33
CA ARG A 156 1.63 -22.49 22.37
C ARG A 156 1.41 -23.87 21.79
N GLU A 157 0.56 -23.98 20.77
CA GLU A 157 0.24 -25.26 20.11
C GLU A 157 1.48 -25.87 19.44
N GLU A 158 2.33 -25.03 18.87
CA GLU A 158 3.57 -25.43 18.19
C GLU A 158 4.78 -25.58 19.16
N GLY A 159 4.61 -25.33 20.47
CA GLY A 159 5.71 -25.38 21.45
C GLY A 159 6.78 -24.29 21.25
N LEU A 160 6.39 -23.14 20.69
CA LEU A 160 7.23 -22.00 20.34
C LEU A 160 7.04 -20.78 21.27
N SER A 161 6.18 -20.91 22.30
CA SER A 161 5.85 -19.87 23.29
C SER A 161 6.92 -19.68 24.35
#